data_AF-A0A0R3R2V0-F1
#
_entry.id   AF-A0A0R3R2V0-F1
#
_cell.length_a   1.000
_cell.length_b   1.000
_cell.length_c   1.000
_cell.angle_alpha   90.00
_cell.angle_beta   90.00
_cell.angle_gamma   90.00
#
_symmetry.space_group_name_H-M   'P 1'
#
loop_
_entity.id
_entity.type
_entity.pdbx_description
1 polymer ?
#
loop_
_entity_poly.entity_id
_entity_poly.type
_entity_poly.pdbx_seq_one_letter_code
_entity_poly.pdbx_strand_id
1 'polypeptide(L)'
;MTCQTINEISLIAYFPFQLECWHARFSRVSSNPQFVHVTQTLNSTVKALIQSSMTSPVTMGKMMLHTVTFFINTSEWDFLLRSFVKLKSPFLDAAKMIAAYMTSNDPTVARQIVEGPCKRRNDGSLVREQTKQLLTRVQFLDMLRLIKEYRTISFLISFLGKMFGAAKNVVKMRKECDGQEMNKDIFIEHPDYWQSNFEKKGTDDEFCFNLPFLTECLDTVFKNALIVNPINAFWLRSYADFCYACDKFADALVLYMEACVACSDSLMRPLPDNVVDDTAS
;
A
#
# COMPACT_ATOMS: atom_id res chain seq x y z
N MET A 1 38.88 -19.85 -13.13
CA MET A 1 37.70 -19.39 -12.37
C MET A 1 38.11 -19.37 -10.91
N THR A 2 38.21 -18.18 -10.32
CA THR A 2 38.69 -17.99 -8.94
C THR A 2 37.55 -18.21 -7.93
N CYS A 3 37.86 -18.60 -6.69
CA CYS A 3 36.86 -18.84 -5.63
C CYS A 3 35.88 -17.67 -5.39
N GLN A 4 36.25 -16.44 -5.75
CA GLN A 4 35.35 -15.28 -5.72
C GLN A 4 34.16 -15.44 -6.68
N THR A 5 34.39 -15.91 -7.90
CA THR A 5 33.34 -16.04 -8.92
C THR A 5 32.31 -17.11 -8.54
N ILE A 6 32.74 -18.18 -7.87
CA ILE A 6 31.86 -19.27 -7.41
C ILE A 6 30.99 -18.81 -6.23
N ASN A 7 31.54 -18.04 -5.29
CA ASN A 7 30.79 -17.45 -4.19
C ASN A 7 29.78 -16.41 -4.68
N GLU A 8 30.14 -15.59 -5.68
CA GLU A 8 29.25 -14.58 -6.28
C GLU A 8 28.07 -15.20 -7.04
N ILE A 9 28.30 -16.26 -7.84
CA ILE A 9 27.24 -16.99 -8.53
C ILE A 9 26.29 -17.67 -7.53
N SER A 10 26.84 -18.24 -6.45
CA SER A 10 26.06 -18.86 -5.39
C SER A 10 25.20 -17.85 -4.63
N LEU A 11 25.74 -16.65 -4.38
CA LEU A 11 25.01 -15.57 -3.72
C LEU A 11 23.83 -15.11 -4.58
N ILE A 12 24.04 -14.88 -5.88
CA ILE A 12 22.98 -14.42 -6.80
C ILE A 12 21.86 -15.46 -6.95
N ALA A 13 22.19 -16.75 -6.94
CA ALA A 13 21.21 -17.84 -7.04
C ALA A 13 20.39 -18.03 -5.75
N TYR A 14 21.00 -17.82 -4.57
CA TYR A 14 20.37 -18.04 -3.27
C TYR A 14 19.63 -16.81 -2.73
N PHE A 15 19.94 -15.64 -3.27
CA PHE A 15 19.40 -14.36 -2.83
C PHE A 15 17.86 -14.21 -2.95
N PRO A 16 17.18 -14.66 -4.03
CA PRO A 16 15.71 -14.62 -4.09
C PRO A 16 15.07 -15.41 -2.95
N PHE A 17 15.61 -16.60 -2.68
CA PHE A 17 15.14 -17.47 -1.61
C PHE A 17 15.31 -16.84 -0.23
N GLN A 18 16.41 -16.10 0.01
CA GLN A 18 16.61 -15.37 1.26
C GLN A 18 15.57 -14.28 1.48
N LEU A 19 15.24 -13.50 0.44
CA LEU A 19 14.22 -12.46 0.53
C LEU A 19 12.82 -13.05 0.73
N GLU A 20 12.49 -14.14 0.04
CA GLU A 20 11.24 -14.88 0.23
C GLU A 20 11.11 -15.40 1.68
N CYS A 21 12.16 -16.04 2.21
CA CYS A 21 12.21 -16.50 3.60
C CYS A 21 12.08 -15.35 4.60
N TRP A 22 12.68 -14.20 4.29
CA TRP A 22 12.57 -13.00 5.12
C TRP A 22 11.12 -12.50 5.16
N HIS A 23 10.46 -12.37 4.01
CA HIS A 23 9.06 -11.93 3.90
C HIS A 23 8.10 -12.86 4.63
N ALA A 24 8.33 -14.18 4.58
CA ALA A 24 7.52 -15.17 5.30
C ALA A 24 7.63 -15.05 6.83
N ARG A 25 8.75 -14.52 7.33
CA ARG A 25 9.04 -14.42 8.77
C ARG A 25 8.77 -13.03 9.36
N PHE A 26 8.86 -11.97 8.54
CA PHE A 26 8.87 -10.58 8.98
C PHE A 26 7.78 -10.25 10.01
N SER A 27 6.53 -10.57 9.73
CA SER A 27 5.40 -10.27 10.63
C SER A 27 5.46 -10.92 12.01
N ARG A 28 6.11 -12.07 12.14
CA ARG A 28 6.05 -12.88 13.38
C ARG A 28 7.19 -12.57 14.34
N VAL A 29 8.32 -12.10 13.81
CA VAL A 29 9.58 -11.99 14.57
C VAL A 29 10.32 -10.67 14.29
N SER A 30 9.65 -9.64 13.77
CA SER A 30 10.25 -8.35 13.40
C SER A 30 11.03 -7.69 14.54
N SER A 31 10.59 -7.85 15.78
CA SER A 31 11.24 -7.32 16.99
C SER A 31 12.32 -8.23 17.59
N ASN A 32 12.50 -9.45 17.06
CA ASN A 32 13.50 -10.38 17.57
C ASN A 32 14.92 -9.89 17.21
N PRO A 33 15.86 -9.77 18.18
CA PRO A 33 17.21 -9.23 17.92
C PRO A 33 18.00 -9.98 16.83
N GLN A 34 17.87 -11.30 16.76
CA GLN A 34 18.53 -12.10 15.71
C GLN A 34 17.94 -11.78 14.34
N PHE A 35 16.62 -11.61 14.27
CA PHE A 35 15.93 -11.26 13.03
C PHE A 35 16.28 -9.83 12.57
N VAL A 36 16.41 -8.89 13.52
CA VAL A 36 16.90 -7.53 13.22
C VAL A 36 18.32 -7.58 12.64
N HIS A 37 19.22 -8.35 13.22
CA HIS A 37 20.57 -8.53 12.70
C HIS A 37 20.57 -9.12 11.28
N VAL A 38 19.80 -10.21 11.06
CA VAL A 38 19.64 -10.81 9.72
C VAL A 38 19.09 -9.79 8.72
N THR A 39 18.14 -8.96 9.14
CA THR A 39 17.56 -7.90 8.29
C THR A 39 18.61 -6.86 7.90
N GLN A 40 19.46 -6.42 8.83
CA GLN A 40 20.54 -5.45 8.57
C GLN A 40 21.61 -6.03 7.64
N THR A 41 22.02 -7.28 7.85
CA THR A 41 22.96 -7.98 6.97
C THR A 41 22.39 -8.11 5.57
N LEU A 42 21.14 -8.59 5.46
CA LEU A 42 20.45 -8.75 4.18
C LEU A 42 20.33 -7.41 3.46
N ASN A 43 19.96 -6.33 4.17
CA ASN A 43 19.86 -4.98 3.61
C ASN A 43 21.18 -4.52 2.99
N SER A 44 22.29 -4.69 3.72
CA SER A 44 23.63 -4.34 3.21
C SER A 44 23.98 -5.15 1.95
N THR A 45 23.67 -6.45 1.94
CA THR A 45 23.87 -7.33 0.78
C THR A 45 23.03 -6.91 -0.42
N VAL A 46 21.73 -6.63 -0.22
CA VAL A 46 20.81 -6.18 -1.29
C VAL A 46 21.34 -4.88 -1.92
N LYS A 47 21.73 -3.91 -1.08
CA LYS A 47 22.22 -2.62 -1.53
C LYS A 47 23.51 -2.76 -2.35
N ALA A 48 24.47 -3.54 -1.86
CA ALA A 48 25.72 -3.82 -2.57
C ALA A 48 25.47 -4.50 -3.92
N LEU A 49 24.55 -5.46 -3.99
CA LEU A 49 24.20 -6.18 -5.21
C LEU A 49 23.58 -5.26 -6.27
N ILE A 50 22.70 -4.34 -5.86
CA ILE A 50 22.09 -3.35 -6.77
C ILE A 50 23.13 -2.36 -7.28
N GLN A 51 24.00 -1.85 -6.40
CA GLN A 51 25.01 -0.84 -6.76
C GLN A 51 26.11 -1.41 -7.66
N SER A 52 26.54 -2.65 -7.39
CA SER A 52 27.62 -3.32 -8.13
C SER A 52 27.21 -3.75 -9.54
N SER A 53 25.93 -3.69 -9.92
CA SER A 53 25.41 -4.17 -11.21
C SER A 53 25.78 -5.63 -11.51
N MET A 54 26.12 -6.42 -10.49
CA MET A 54 26.59 -7.81 -10.63
C MET A 54 25.49 -8.77 -11.11
N THR A 55 24.22 -8.37 -11.02
CA THR A 55 23.08 -9.17 -11.48
C THR A 55 22.62 -8.78 -12.87
N SER A 56 22.47 -9.79 -13.73
CA SER A 56 21.76 -9.66 -15.01
C SER A 56 20.40 -8.95 -14.82
N PRO A 57 20.02 -8.02 -15.70
CA PRO A 57 18.70 -7.37 -15.68
C PRO A 57 17.54 -8.36 -15.65
N VAL A 58 17.70 -9.54 -16.25
CA VAL A 58 16.68 -10.60 -16.26
C VAL A 58 16.50 -11.21 -14.87
N THR A 59 17.60 -11.54 -14.19
CA THR A 59 17.57 -12.07 -12.82
C THR A 59 17.01 -11.04 -11.86
N MET A 60 17.48 -9.79 -11.96
CA MET A 60 16.98 -8.68 -11.14
C MET A 60 15.49 -8.40 -11.38
N GLY A 61 15.01 -8.54 -12.62
CA GLY A 61 13.60 -8.42 -12.97
C GLY A 61 12.71 -9.43 -12.24
N LYS A 62 13.15 -10.70 -12.14
CA LYS A 62 12.42 -11.76 -11.40
C LYS A 62 12.36 -11.50 -9.90
N MET A 63 13.37 -10.82 -9.36
CA MET A 63 13.48 -10.52 -7.93
C MET A 63 12.84 -9.20 -7.53
N MET A 64 12.47 -8.36 -8.49
CA MET A 64 12.16 -6.96 -8.22
C MET A 64 11.03 -6.80 -7.20
N LEU A 65 9.97 -7.61 -7.29
CA LEU A 65 8.87 -7.63 -6.33
C LEU A 65 9.38 -7.78 -4.89
N HIS A 66 10.14 -8.84 -4.61
CA HIS A 66 10.67 -9.12 -3.27
C HIS A 66 11.66 -8.06 -2.81
N THR A 67 12.50 -7.54 -3.71
CA THR A 67 13.48 -6.49 -3.42
C THR A 67 12.82 -5.17 -3.03
N VAL A 68 11.85 -4.69 -3.82
CA VAL A 68 11.23 -3.38 -3.54
C VAL A 68 10.34 -3.45 -2.32
N THR A 69 9.62 -4.55 -2.12
CA THR A 69 8.79 -4.76 -0.92
C THR A 69 9.63 -4.95 0.33
N PHE A 70 10.82 -5.55 0.23
CA PHE A 70 11.80 -5.58 1.32
C PHE A 70 12.17 -4.16 1.75
N PHE A 71 12.55 -3.30 0.80
CA PHE A 71 12.91 -1.91 1.13
C PHE A 71 11.75 -1.07 1.64
N ILE A 72 10.53 -1.28 1.13
CA ILE A 72 9.31 -0.67 1.70
C ILE A 72 9.16 -1.10 3.17
N ASN A 73 9.23 -2.42 3.44
CA ASN A 73 9.07 -2.98 4.78
C ASN A 73 10.16 -2.55 5.78
N THR A 74 11.36 -2.23 5.29
CA THR A 74 12.44 -1.69 6.12
C THR A 74 12.54 -0.16 6.08
N SER A 75 11.57 0.55 5.48
CA SER A 75 11.55 2.02 5.36
C SER A 75 12.78 2.64 4.69
N GLU A 76 13.35 1.97 3.70
CA GLU A 76 14.56 2.41 2.97
C GLU A 76 14.23 3.34 1.79
N TRP A 77 13.52 4.43 2.09
CA TRP A 77 12.92 5.32 1.09
C TRP A 77 13.95 6.03 0.21
N ASP A 78 15.00 6.60 0.82
CA ASP A 78 16.06 7.30 0.08
C ASP A 78 16.79 6.39 -0.90
N PHE A 79 17.02 5.14 -0.51
CA PHE A 79 17.67 4.15 -1.37
C PHE A 79 16.77 3.79 -2.55
N LEU A 80 15.48 3.53 -2.33
CA LEU A 80 14.50 3.26 -3.39
C LEU A 80 14.45 4.39 -4.43
N LEU A 81 14.50 5.64 -3.99
CA LEU A 81 14.44 6.81 -4.87
C LEU A 81 15.72 7.00 -5.70
N ARG A 82 16.90 6.78 -5.10
CA ARG A 82 18.19 7.20 -5.68
C ARG A 82 18.97 6.08 -6.38
N SER A 83 18.83 4.82 -5.94
CA SER A 83 19.80 3.78 -6.30
C SER A 83 19.46 2.96 -7.55
N PHE A 84 18.22 2.99 -8.01
CA PHE A 84 17.77 2.23 -9.17
C PHE A 84 17.71 3.08 -10.45
N VAL A 85 18.89 3.52 -10.94
CA VAL A 85 18.98 4.42 -12.11
C VAL A 85 18.88 3.67 -13.45
N LYS A 86 19.39 2.43 -13.51
CA LYS A 86 19.47 1.64 -14.76
C LYS A 86 18.40 0.56 -14.88
N LEU A 87 17.64 0.32 -13.82
CA LEU A 87 16.64 -0.75 -13.75
C LEU A 87 15.25 -0.17 -14.01
N LYS A 88 14.49 -0.85 -14.86
CA LYS A 88 13.09 -0.54 -15.15
C LYS A 88 12.23 -1.70 -14.71
N SER A 89 11.19 -1.41 -13.94
CA SER A 89 10.20 -2.40 -13.54
C SER A 89 8.93 -1.70 -13.05
N PRO A 90 7.73 -2.21 -13.40
CA PRO A 90 6.48 -1.67 -12.88
C PRO A 90 6.41 -1.73 -11.34
N PHE A 91 7.05 -2.73 -10.71
CA PHE A 91 7.15 -2.83 -9.24
C PHE A 91 8.01 -1.72 -8.65
N LEU A 92 9.12 -1.38 -9.31
CA LEU A 92 10.01 -0.31 -8.89
C LEU A 92 9.34 1.05 -9.04
N ASP A 93 8.58 1.27 -10.11
CA ASP A 93 7.86 2.52 -10.32
C ASP A 93 6.78 2.73 -9.25
N ALA A 94 6.02 1.68 -8.90
CA ALA A 94 5.07 1.71 -7.80
C ALA A 94 5.76 1.97 -6.44
N ALA A 95 6.88 1.29 -6.17
CA ALA A 95 7.64 1.47 -4.94
C ALA A 95 8.24 2.88 -4.82
N LYS A 96 8.72 3.47 -5.92
CA LYS A 96 9.21 4.85 -5.95
C LYS A 96 8.10 5.86 -5.72
N MET A 97 6.89 5.61 -6.23
CA MET A 97 5.73 6.45 -5.93
C MET A 97 5.40 6.43 -4.43
N ILE A 98 5.33 5.25 -3.83
CA ILE A 98 5.15 5.09 -2.37
C ILE A 98 6.26 5.82 -1.62
N ALA A 99 7.53 5.57 -1.97
CA ALA A 99 8.67 6.20 -1.31
C ALA A 99 8.64 7.74 -1.42
N ALA A 100 8.30 8.27 -2.59
CA ALA A 100 8.17 9.71 -2.80
C ALA A 100 7.07 10.29 -1.90
N TYR A 101 5.92 9.62 -1.78
CA TYR A 101 4.87 10.02 -0.85
C TYR A 101 5.36 9.99 0.60
N MET A 102 6.00 8.90 1.03
CA MET A 102 6.49 8.71 2.42
C MET A 102 7.56 9.73 2.84
N THR A 103 8.31 10.27 1.88
CA THR A 103 9.34 11.30 2.11
C THR A 103 8.84 12.73 1.89
N SER A 104 7.59 12.90 1.44
CA SER A 104 7.02 14.21 1.18
C SER A 104 6.57 14.86 2.48
N ASN A 105 7.15 16.00 2.80
CA ASN A 105 6.73 16.83 3.93
C ASN A 105 5.70 17.89 3.52
N ASP A 106 5.40 18.00 2.22
CA ASP A 106 4.46 18.97 1.66
C ASP A 106 3.18 18.26 1.19
N PRO A 107 2.03 18.49 1.85
CA PRO A 107 0.73 17.95 1.46
C PRO A 107 0.36 18.17 -0.02
N THR A 108 0.88 19.22 -0.65
CA THR A 108 0.62 19.53 -2.07
C THR A 108 1.45 18.66 -3.00
N VAL A 109 2.72 18.41 -2.66
CA VAL A 109 3.62 17.51 -3.41
C VAL A 109 3.17 16.07 -3.24
N ALA A 110 2.82 15.66 -2.01
CA ALA A 110 2.25 14.35 -1.73
C ALA A 110 0.99 14.09 -2.58
N ARG A 111 0.11 15.10 -2.71
CA ARG A 111 -1.05 15.05 -3.62
C ARG A 111 -0.65 14.86 -5.08
N GLN A 112 0.29 15.65 -5.60
CA GLN A 112 0.75 15.53 -6.99
C GLN A 112 1.35 14.16 -7.31
N ILE A 113 2.05 13.55 -6.36
CA ILE A 113 2.66 12.21 -6.52
C ILE A 113 1.57 11.16 -6.75
N VAL A 114 0.49 11.20 -5.97
CA VAL A 114 -0.60 10.22 -6.04
C VAL A 114 -1.54 10.50 -7.21
N GLU A 115 -1.76 11.77 -7.56
CA GLU A 115 -2.53 12.18 -8.73
C GLU A 115 -1.86 11.77 -10.05
N GLY A 116 -0.54 11.60 -10.04
CA GLY A 116 0.25 11.37 -11.24
C GLY A 116 0.16 12.53 -12.25
N PRO A 117 0.77 12.39 -13.43
CA PRO A 117 0.72 13.42 -14.47
C PRO A 117 -0.66 13.59 -15.15
N CYS A 118 -1.75 13.04 -14.60
CA CYS A 118 -3.10 13.14 -15.17
C CYS A 118 -3.67 14.57 -15.17
N LYS A 119 -2.99 15.54 -14.54
CA LYS A 119 -3.24 16.98 -14.71
C LYS A 119 -2.12 17.70 -15.46
N ARG A 120 -1.61 17.14 -16.57
CA ARG A 120 -0.98 18.01 -17.57
C ARG A 120 -2.07 18.85 -18.21
N ARG A 121 -2.22 20.05 -17.64
CA ARG A 121 -2.69 21.25 -18.32
C ARG A 121 -2.14 21.23 -19.74
N ASN A 122 -3.04 21.47 -20.67
CA ASN A 122 -2.84 21.50 -22.11
C ASN A 122 -1.73 22.51 -22.48
N ASP A 123 -0.47 22.10 -22.38
CA ASP A 123 0.67 22.91 -22.78
C ASP A 123 1.68 21.99 -23.44
N GLY A 124 1.86 22.21 -24.75
CA GLY A 124 2.51 21.31 -25.71
C GLY A 124 4.01 21.13 -25.50
N SER A 125 4.41 20.52 -24.38
CA SER A 125 5.79 20.16 -24.09
C SER A 125 6.05 18.68 -24.34
N LEU A 126 6.81 18.44 -25.40
CA LEU A 126 7.44 17.19 -25.83
C LEU A 126 8.28 16.56 -24.69
N VAL A 127 7.64 15.75 -23.84
CA VAL A 127 8.37 14.78 -23.00
C VAL A 127 7.81 13.40 -23.30
N ARG A 128 8.41 12.81 -24.33
CA ARG A 128 8.55 11.37 -24.62
C ARG A 128 7.70 10.51 -23.69
N GLU A 129 6.55 10.10 -24.19
CA GLU A 129 5.73 9.01 -23.68
C GLU A 129 6.62 7.76 -23.54
N GLN A 130 7.35 7.66 -22.42
CA GLN A 130 7.85 6.38 -21.99
C GLN A 130 6.61 5.58 -21.67
N THR A 131 6.37 4.54 -22.47
CA THR A 131 5.38 3.51 -22.23
C THR A 131 5.62 2.98 -20.82
N LYS A 132 4.96 3.58 -19.82
CA LYS A 132 5.06 3.14 -18.43
C LYS A 132 4.47 1.75 -18.42
N GLN A 133 5.32 0.74 -18.22
CA GLN A 133 4.81 -0.60 -17.96
C GLN A 133 4.01 -0.50 -16.67
N LEU A 134 2.71 -0.75 -16.76
CA LEU A 134 1.81 -0.76 -15.60
C LEU A 134 1.83 -2.14 -14.97
N LEU A 135 1.63 -2.19 -13.65
CA LEU A 135 1.39 -3.47 -12.97
C LEU A 135 0.08 -4.07 -13.47
N THR A 136 0.10 -5.36 -13.77
CA THR A 136 -1.15 -6.12 -13.91
C THR A 136 -1.85 -6.26 -12.55
N ARG A 137 -3.14 -6.61 -12.56
CA ARG A 137 -3.93 -6.84 -11.33
C ARG A 137 -3.26 -7.84 -10.38
N VAL A 138 -2.80 -8.97 -10.93
CA VAL A 138 -2.12 -10.03 -10.17
C VAL A 138 -0.82 -9.51 -9.55
N GLN A 139 0.00 -8.82 -10.34
CA GLN A 139 1.26 -8.26 -9.84
C GLN A 139 1.03 -7.22 -8.73
N PHE A 140 0.01 -6.37 -8.87
CA PHE A 140 -0.30 -5.40 -7.82
C PHE A 140 -0.74 -6.09 -6.53
N LEU A 141 -1.61 -7.12 -6.61
CA LEU A 141 -2.01 -7.91 -5.45
C LEU A 141 -0.84 -8.64 -4.79
N ASP A 142 0.06 -9.23 -5.59
CA ASP A 142 1.28 -9.87 -5.07
C ASP A 142 2.17 -8.87 -4.32
N MET A 143 2.26 -7.63 -4.82
CA MET A 143 2.94 -6.55 -4.12
C MET A 143 2.25 -6.19 -2.81
N LEU A 144 0.92 -6.01 -2.81
CA LEU A 144 0.16 -5.69 -1.61
C LEU A 144 0.33 -6.77 -0.53
N ARG A 145 0.28 -8.06 -0.88
CA ARG A 145 0.46 -9.20 0.05
C ARG A 145 1.77 -9.15 0.83
N LEU A 146 2.82 -8.58 0.25
CA LEU A 146 4.14 -8.49 0.88
C LEU A 146 4.33 -7.22 1.73
N ILE A 147 3.56 -6.16 1.50
CA ILE A 147 3.69 -4.89 2.21
C ILE A 147 3.15 -5.01 3.64
N LYS A 148 4.03 -4.72 4.60
CA LYS A 148 3.81 -4.83 6.05
C LYS A 148 4.41 -3.66 6.83
N GLU A 149 4.82 -2.59 6.15
CA GLU A 149 5.25 -1.34 6.80
C GLU A 149 4.03 -0.53 7.25
N TYR A 150 4.06 -0.06 8.49
CA TYR A 150 2.92 0.58 9.14
C TYR A 150 2.36 1.78 8.37
N ARG A 151 3.22 2.75 8.01
CA ARG A 151 2.77 3.98 7.33
C ARG A 151 2.25 3.70 5.93
N THR A 152 2.85 2.73 5.24
CA THR A 152 2.44 2.27 3.92
C THR A 152 1.08 1.59 3.97
N ILE A 153 0.80 0.79 5.00
CA ILE A 153 -0.53 0.22 5.21
C ILE A 153 -1.57 1.34 5.41
N SER A 154 -1.32 2.30 6.30
CA SER A 154 -2.25 3.44 6.51
C SER A 154 -2.48 4.23 5.22
N PHE A 155 -1.41 4.52 4.47
CA PHE A 155 -1.51 5.16 3.16
C PHE A 155 -2.35 4.36 2.17
N LEU A 156 -2.13 3.04 2.07
CA LEU A 156 -2.86 2.17 1.14
C LEU A 156 -4.35 2.06 1.51
N ILE A 157 -4.68 1.94 2.80
CA ILE A 157 -6.08 1.96 3.28
C ILE A 157 -6.73 3.27 2.88
N SER A 158 -6.06 4.39 3.11
CA SER A 158 -6.54 5.73 2.79
C SER A 158 -6.76 5.93 1.29
N PHE A 159 -5.75 5.59 0.47
CA PHE A 159 -5.79 5.72 -0.98
C PHE A 159 -6.84 4.81 -1.64
N LEU A 160 -6.79 3.50 -1.35
CA LEU A 160 -7.72 2.53 -1.93
C LEU A 160 -9.15 2.72 -1.39
N GLY A 161 -9.28 3.14 -0.13
CA GLY A 161 -10.57 3.45 0.50
C GLY A 161 -11.28 4.59 -0.22
N LYS A 162 -10.56 5.66 -0.59
CA LYS A 162 -11.13 6.73 -1.42
C LYS A 162 -11.55 6.25 -2.81
N MET A 163 -10.72 5.45 -3.48
CA MET A 163 -11.09 4.86 -4.78
C MET A 163 -12.34 3.99 -4.68
N PHE A 164 -12.45 3.20 -3.60
CA PHE A 164 -13.59 2.34 -3.33
C PHE A 164 -14.88 3.12 -3.10
N GLY A 165 -14.85 4.15 -2.25
CA GLY A 165 -16.01 5.04 -2.02
C GLY A 165 -16.48 5.70 -3.32
N ALA A 166 -15.54 6.20 -4.13
CA ALA A 166 -15.83 6.78 -5.44
C ALA A 166 -16.53 5.78 -6.38
N ALA A 167 -16.00 4.55 -6.47
CA ALA A 167 -16.55 3.49 -7.30
C ALA A 167 -17.97 3.08 -6.87
N LYS A 168 -18.20 2.98 -5.55
CA LYS A 168 -19.50 2.61 -4.98
C LYS A 168 -20.55 3.69 -5.24
N ASN A 169 -20.17 4.97 -5.12
CA ASN A 169 -21.05 6.10 -5.40
C ASN A 169 -21.52 6.13 -6.86
N VAL A 170 -20.65 5.79 -7.83
CA VAL A 170 -21.03 5.67 -9.25
C VAL A 170 -22.03 4.53 -9.47
N VAL A 171 -21.80 3.36 -8.86
CA VAL A 171 -22.73 2.22 -8.96
C VAL A 171 -24.09 2.55 -8.35
N LYS A 172 -24.12 3.29 -7.23
CA LYS A 172 -25.35 3.76 -6.58
C LYS A 172 -26.08 4.79 -7.44
N MET A 173 -25.40 5.76 -8.05
CA MET A 173 -26.04 6.74 -8.95
C MET A 173 -26.71 6.09 -10.17
N ARG A 174 -26.17 4.97 -10.66
CA ARG A 174 -26.74 4.22 -11.79
C ARG A 174 -27.94 3.34 -11.41
N LYS A 175 -28.10 3.02 -10.13
CA LYS A 175 -29.25 2.28 -9.60
C LYS A 175 -30.11 3.30 -8.86
N GLU A 176 -31.17 3.82 -9.48
CA GLU A 176 -32.15 4.70 -8.84
C GLU A 176 -32.73 4.03 -7.58
N CYS A 177 -32.04 4.12 -6.45
CA CYS A 177 -32.43 3.53 -5.19
C CYS A 177 -33.02 4.64 -4.33
N ASP A 178 -34.33 4.60 -4.19
CA ASP A 178 -35.20 5.53 -3.43
C ASP A 178 -35.07 5.37 -1.89
N GLY A 179 -33.88 4.98 -1.43
CA GLY A 179 -33.60 4.65 -0.03
C GLY A 179 -32.50 5.54 0.53
N GLN A 180 -32.81 6.17 1.66
CA GLN A 180 -31.88 6.94 2.48
C GLN A 180 -30.86 6.01 3.19
N GLU A 181 -30.12 5.20 2.43
CA GLU A 181 -28.98 4.46 2.98
C GLU A 181 -27.85 5.45 3.24
N MET A 182 -27.56 5.67 4.53
CA MET A 182 -26.43 6.44 5.04
C MET A 182 -25.17 6.01 4.29
N ASN A 183 -24.64 6.94 3.49
CA ASN A 183 -23.43 6.70 2.70
C ASN A 183 -22.24 6.71 3.66
N LYS A 184 -21.96 5.56 4.29
CA LYS A 184 -20.80 5.42 5.16
C LYS A 184 -19.60 5.10 4.29
N ASP A 185 -18.89 6.16 3.91
CA ASP A 185 -17.53 6.04 3.39
C ASP A 185 -16.66 5.34 4.44
N ILE A 186 -15.67 4.58 3.98
CA ILE A 186 -14.67 3.98 4.86
C ILE A 186 -13.97 5.11 5.63
N PHE A 187 -13.82 4.97 6.95
CA PHE A 187 -13.00 5.87 7.74
C PHE A 187 -11.58 5.94 7.16
N ILE A 188 -11.11 7.15 6.92
CA ILE A 188 -9.81 7.39 6.30
C ILE A 188 -9.04 8.38 7.17
N GLU A 189 -7.89 7.94 7.67
CA GLU A 189 -6.94 8.83 8.34
C GLU A 189 -6.48 9.92 7.35
N HIS A 190 -6.52 11.17 7.81
CA HIS A 190 -6.15 12.37 7.04
C HIS A 190 -6.90 12.54 5.71
N PRO A 191 -8.24 12.71 5.74
CA PRO A 191 -9.07 12.83 4.54
C PRO A 191 -8.69 14.06 3.68
N ASP A 192 -8.06 15.06 4.29
CA ASP A 192 -7.66 16.31 3.65
C ASP A 192 -6.64 16.14 2.53
N TYR A 193 -5.90 15.03 2.52
CA TYR A 193 -4.98 14.71 1.43
C TYR A 193 -5.69 14.35 0.13
N TRP A 194 -7.02 14.14 0.14
CA TRP A 194 -7.74 13.52 -0.98
C TRP A 194 -8.85 14.37 -1.60
N GLN A 195 -9.06 15.60 -1.13
CA GLN A 195 -10.26 16.44 -1.31
C GLN A 195 -10.66 16.86 -2.75
N SER A 196 -10.11 16.32 -3.85
CA SER A 196 -10.39 16.93 -5.18
C SER A 196 -10.44 16.07 -6.46
N ASN A 197 -10.24 14.74 -6.45
CA ASN A 197 -10.15 14.00 -7.73
C ASN A 197 -11.15 12.85 -7.93
N PHE A 198 -11.76 12.34 -6.85
CA PHE A 198 -12.82 11.35 -6.98
C PHE A 198 -14.21 11.98 -7.12
N GLU A 199 -14.31 13.28 -6.82
CA GLU A 199 -15.54 14.08 -6.87
C GLU A 199 -15.53 14.97 -8.13
N LYS A 200 -15.42 14.40 -9.33
CA LYS A 200 -15.65 15.20 -10.54
C LYS A 200 -17.15 15.37 -10.79
N LYS A 201 -17.62 16.62 -10.67
CA LYS A 201 -18.86 17.10 -11.25
C LYS A 201 -18.73 17.14 -12.78
N GLY A 202 -19.57 16.35 -13.46
CA GLY A 202 -19.99 16.55 -14.85
C GLY A 202 -18.90 16.63 -15.92
N THR A 203 -18.73 15.54 -16.67
CA THR A 203 -18.47 15.44 -18.13
C THR A 203 -17.76 14.10 -18.40
N ASP A 204 -18.51 13.17 -19.01
CA ASP A 204 -18.20 11.96 -19.82
C ASP A 204 -16.93 11.09 -19.64
N ASP A 205 -15.94 11.45 -18.84
CA ASP A 205 -14.84 10.55 -18.44
C ASP A 205 -15.16 9.96 -17.06
N GLU A 206 -16.12 9.04 -17.00
CA GLU A 206 -16.40 8.25 -15.78
C GLU A 206 -15.15 7.46 -15.38
N PHE A 207 -14.51 7.81 -14.27
CA PHE A 207 -13.55 6.95 -13.59
C PHE A 207 -14.28 5.69 -13.09
N CYS A 208 -14.45 4.71 -13.96
CA CYS A 208 -15.05 3.44 -13.60
C CYS A 208 -13.97 2.55 -12.98
N PHE A 209 -13.71 2.74 -11.68
CA PHE A 209 -12.85 1.80 -10.97
C PHE A 209 -13.51 0.42 -10.94
N ASN A 210 -12.70 -0.62 -11.10
CA ASN A 210 -13.19 -1.99 -10.99
C ASN A 210 -13.43 -2.32 -9.52
N LEU A 211 -14.69 -2.18 -9.08
CA LEU A 211 -15.09 -2.38 -7.69
C LEU A 211 -14.67 -3.76 -7.13
N PRO A 212 -14.88 -4.91 -7.82
CA PRO A 212 -14.41 -6.20 -7.34
C PRO A 212 -12.90 -6.26 -7.07
N PHE A 213 -12.10 -5.65 -7.95
CA PHE A 213 -10.65 -5.59 -7.77
C PHE A 213 -10.24 -4.69 -6.60
N LEU A 214 -10.92 -3.55 -6.41
CA LEU A 214 -10.68 -2.68 -5.26
C LEU A 214 -11.04 -3.38 -3.94
N THR A 215 -12.13 -4.15 -3.91
CA THR A 215 -12.50 -5.00 -2.77
C THR A 215 -11.40 -5.99 -2.43
N GLU A 216 -10.84 -6.68 -3.44
CA GLU A 216 -9.73 -7.64 -3.22
C GLU A 216 -8.45 -6.95 -2.71
N CYS A 217 -8.14 -5.75 -3.24
CA CYS A 217 -7.00 -4.96 -2.79
C CYS A 217 -7.15 -4.53 -1.32
N LEU A 218 -8.31 -3.96 -0.97
CA LEU A 218 -8.59 -3.51 0.40
C LEU A 218 -8.58 -4.67 1.40
N ASP A 219 -9.23 -5.79 1.07
CA ASP A 219 -9.22 -6.99 1.91
C ASP A 219 -7.80 -7.51 2.15
N THR A 220 -6.95 -7.48 1.12
CA THR A 220 -5.52 -7.83 1.25
C THR A 220 -4.77 -6.90 2.20
N VAL A 221 -4.99 -5.58 2.07
CA VAL A 221 -4.32 -4.58 2.92
C VAL A 221 -4.81 -4.66 4.36
N PHE A 222 -6.11 -4.83 4.61
CA PHE A 222 -6.65 -5.00 5.97
C PHE A 222 -6.14 -6.27 6.65
N LYS A 223 -6.02 -7.40 5.93
CA LYS A 223 -5.38 -8.61 6.46
C LYS A 223 -3.94 -8.35 6.89
N ASN A 224 -3.18 -7.60 6.11
CA ASN A 224 -1.83 -7.20 6.52
C ASN A 224 -1.83 -6.27 7.72
N ALA A 225 -2.78 -5.33 7.80
CA ALA A 225 -2.96 -4.43 8.94
C ALA A 225 -3.14 -5.21 10.24
N LEU A 226 -4.04 -6.21 10.25
CA LEU A 226 -4.27 -7.07 11.42
C LEU A 226 -3.07 -7.94 11.78
N ILE A 227 -2.28 -8.38 10.79
CA ILE A 227 -1.04 -9.11 11.04
C ILE A 227 0.02 -8.21 11.70
N VAL A 228 0.09 -6.95 11.30
CA VAL A 228 1.12 -6.00 11.76
C VAL A 228 0.78 -5.40 13.12
N ASN A 229 -0.47 -4.96 13.31
CA ASN A 229 -0.95 -4.43 14.57
C ASN A 229 -2.47 -4.70 14.72
N PRO A 230 -2.85 -5.83 15.34
CA PRO A 230 -4.25 -6.22 15.49
C PRO A 230 -5.04 -5.33 16.45
N ILE A 231 -4.37 -4.48 17.24
CA ILE A 231 -5.01 -3.56 18.20
C ILE A 231 -5.00 -2.11 17.72
N ASN A 232 -4.73 -1.86 16.43
CA ASN A 232 -4.85 -0.53 15.87
C ASN A 232 -6.33 -0.20 15.64
N ALA A 233 -6.89 0.62 16.53
CA ALA A 233 -8.31 0.97 16.47
C ALA A 233 -8.72 1.71 15.18
N PHE A 234 -7.85 2.52 14.58
CA PHE A 234 -8.16 3.21 13.33
C PHE A 234 -8.28 2.20 12.17
N TRP A 235 -7.36 1.24 12.09
CA TRP A 235 -7.43 0.18 11.08
C TRP A 235 -8.64 -0.74 11.29
N LEU A 236 -8.97 -1.06 12.54
CA LEU A 236 -10.16 -1.85 12.89
C LEU A 236 -11.44 -1.12 12.48
N ARG A 237 -11.56 0.19 12.79
CA ARG A 237 -12.69 1.03 12.36
C ARG A 237 -12.81 1.06 10.84
N SER A 238 -11.73 1.36 10.12
CA SER A 238 -11.73 1.36 8.65
C SER A 238 -12.12 0.00 8.08
N TYR A 239 -11.67 -1.10 8.69
CA TYR A 239 -12.02 -2.44 8.22
C TYR A 239 -13.49 -2.77 8.49
N ALA A 240 -14.02 -2.34 9.64
CA ALA A 240 -15.42 -2.47 9.98
C ALA A 240 -16.31 -1.72 8.97
N ASP A 241 -15.97 -0.47 8.65
CA ASP A 241 -16.68 0.32 7.64
C ASP A 241 -16.64 -0.34 6.26
N PHE A 242 -15.48 -0.93 5.88
CA PHE A 242 -15.35 -1.68 4.64
C PHE A 242 -16.23 -2.93 4.62
N CYS A 243 -16.24 -3.71 5.71
CA CYS A 243 -17.10 -4.88 5.84
C CYS A 243 -18.58 -4.50 5.77
N TYR A 244 -18.97 -3.43 6.48
CA TYR A 244 -20.32 -2.88 6.42
C TYR A 244 -20.69 -2.47 4.99
N ALA A 245 -19.78 -1.75 4.31
CA ALA A 245 -19.97 -1.34 2.93
C ALA A 245 -20.02 -2.50 1.91
N CYS A 246 -19.57 -3.69 2.29
CA CYS A 246 -19.67 -4.93 1.51
C CYS A 246 -20.80 -5.86 2.01
N ASP A 247 -21.74 -5.34 2.81
CA ASP A 247 -22.87 -6.07 3.38
C ASP A 247 -22.49 -7.25 4.31
N LYS A 248 -21.26 -7.22 4.86
CA LYS A 248 -20.75 -8.18 5.84
C LYS A 248 -20.98 -7.67 7.27
N PHE A 249 -22.25 -7.54 7.65
CA PHE A 249 -22.64 -6.86 8.90
C PHE A 249 -22.12 -7.56 10.16
N ALA A 250 -22.07 -8.90 10.18
CA ALA A 250 -21.55 -9.64 11.33
C ALA A 250 -20.06 -9.36 11.56
N ASP A 251 -19.25 -9.40 10.49
CA ASP A 251 -17.82 -9.11 10.55
C ASP A 251 -17.58 -7.65 10.96
N ALA A 252 -18.38 -6.72 10.40
CA ALA A 252 -18.30 -5.31 10.75
C ALA A 252 -18.56 -5.06 12.25
N LEU A 253 -19.59 -5.69 12.81
CA LEU A 253 -19.91 -5.56 14.23
C LEU A 253 -18.77 -6.07 15.13
N VAL A 254 -18.18 -7.22 14.79
CA VAL A 254 -17.02 -7.76 15.53
C VAL A 254 -15.86 -6.75 15.50
N LEU A 255 -15.52 -6.23 14.32
CA LEU A 255 -14.42 -5.27 14.16
C LEU A 255 -14.68 -3.94 14.87
N TYR A 256 -15.91 -3.42 14.89
CA TYR A 256 -16.26 -2.23 15.68
C TYR A 256 -16.07 -2.48 17.18
N MET A 257 -16.48 -3.65 17.68
CA MET A 257 -16.28 -4.01 19.09
C MET A 257 -14.79 -4.14 19.42
N GLU A 258 -14.00 -4.77 18.54
CA GLU A 258 -12.54 -4.83 18.68
C GLU A 258 -11.92 -3.42 18.68
N ALA A 259 -12.37 -2.51 17.83
CA ALA A 259 -11.91 -1.12 17.80
C ALA A 259 -12.21 -0.39 19.13
N CYS A 260 -13.41 -0.57 19.68
CA CYS A 260 -13.78 0.00 20.98
C CYS A 260 -12.88 -0.53 22.12
N VAL A 261 -12.64 -1.85 22.15
CA VAL A 261 -11.74 -2.49 23.14
C VAL A 261 -10.29 -2.07 22.93
N ALA A 262 -9.85 -1.79 21.70
CA ALA A 262 -8.51 -1.29 21.42
C ALA A 262 -8.32 0.17 21.88
N CYS A 263 -9.39 0.98 21.84
CA CYS A 263 -9.35 2.41 22.20
C CYS A 263 -9.53 2.73 23.67
N SER A 264 -10.14 1.83 24.41
CA SER A 264 -10.41 1.99 25.82
C SER A 264 -9.75 0.83 26.55
N ASP A 265 -9.10 1.06 27.69
CA ASP A 265 -8.56 -0.02 28.52
C ASP A 265 -9.72 -0.93 29.01
N SER A 266 -10.22 -1.82 28.15
CA SER A 266 -11.44 -2.62 28.35
C SER A 266 -12.71 -1.81 28.67
N LEU A 267 -13.01 -0.75 27.91
CA LEU A 267 -14.21 0.13 28.08
C LEU A 267 -14.25 0.91 29.41
N MET A 268 -13.15 0.92 30.17
CA MET A 268 -13.04 1.64 31.45
C MET A 268 -12.79 3.15 31.29
N ARG A 269 -12.56 3.61 30.06
CA ARG A 269 -12.35 5.03 29.71
C ARG A 269 -13.29 5.43 28.57
N PRO A 270 -13.73 6.70 28.53
CA PRO A 270 -14.54 7.21 27.42
C PRO A 270 -13.80 7.01 26.09
N LEU A 271 -14.57 6.66 25.06
CA LEU A 271 -14.04 6.39 23.72
C LEU A 271 -13.54 7.70 23.11
N PRO A 272 -12.41 7.70 22.39
CA PRO A 272 -11.96 8.89 21.67
C PRO A 272 -12.99 9.34 20.64
N ASP A 273 -13.31 10.64 20.60
CA ASP A 273 -14.30 11.24 19.68
C ASP A 273 -13.99 10.93 18.20
N ASN A 274 -12.72 10.69 17.86
CA ASN A 274 -12.27 10.34 16.52
C ASN A 274 -12.41 8.85 16.16
N VAL A 275 -12.90 8.01 17.06
CA VAL A 275 -13.08 6.55 16.86
C VAL A 275 -14.57 6.20 16.83
N VAL A 276 -15.39 6.92 17.58
CA VAL A 276 -16.84 6.76 17.60
C VAL A 276 -17.47 8.10 17.25
N ASP A 277 -17.85 8.28 15.98
CA ASP A 277 -18.75 9.38 15.62
C ASP A 277 -20.19 9.00 16.01
N ASP A 278 -20.98 10.00 16.42
CA ASP A 278 -22.43 9.92 16.76
C ASP A 278 -23.33 9.29 15.67
N THR A 279 -22.77 8.88 14.53
CA THR A 279 -23.47 8.15 13.46
C THR A 279 -23.51 6.62 13.68
N ALA A 280 -22.96 6.12 14.79
CA ALA A 280 -22.97 4.71 15.19
C ALA A 280 -24.21 4.29 16.01
N SER A 281 -25.23 5.14 16.13
CA SER A 281 -26.54 4.84 16.73
C SER A 281 -27.60 4.49 15.70
#